data_AF-A0A227J2U4-F1
#
_entry.id   AF-A0A227J2U4-F1
#
_cell.length_a   1.000
_cell.length_b   1.000
_cell.length_c   1.000
_cell.angle_alpha   90.00
_cell.angle_beta   90.00
_cell.angle_gamma   90.00
#
_symmetry.space_group_name_H-M   'P 1'
#
loop_
_entity.id
_entity.type
_entity.pdbx_description
1 polymer ?
#
loop_
_entity_poly.entity_id
_entity_poly.type
_entity_poly.pdbx_seq_one_letter_code
_entity_poly.pdbx_strand_id
1 'polypeptide(L)'
;GIFPWYGPGEPILWWSPSPRAVFDPLTFKPSKSLKKFQRKHQYKVTINQATEHVIQLCSSTRPADETWLNEEMQAAYIQLSNLGHCHSVEVWHDNTLVGGLYGIS
;
A
#
# COMPACT_ATOMS: atom_id res chain seq x y z
N GLY A 1 15.90 -4.21 7.15
CA GLY A 1 15.45 -5.23 6.18
C GLY A 1 14.49 -6.27 6.77
N ILE A 2 14.01 -6.09 8.00
CA ILE A 2 13.04 -6.97 8.66
C ILE A 2 11.67 -6.27 8.58
N PHE A 3 10.57 -7.02 8.50
CA PHE A 3 9.22 -6.46 8.54
C PHE A 3 8.29 -7.32 9.41
N PRO A 4 7.31 -6.72 10.10
CA PRO A 4 6.31 -7.46 10.86
C PRO A 4 5.24 -8.03 9.93
N TRP A 5 4.82 -9.26 10.18
CA TRP A 5 3.69 -9.88 9.47
C TRP A 5 3.15 -11.03 10.31
N TYR A 6 1.91 -10.92 10.79
CA TYR A 6 1.29 -11.91 11.66
C TYR A 6 -0.23 -11.82 11.52
N GLY A 7 -0.92 -12.94 11.73
CA GLY A 7 -2.36 -13.06 11.66
C GLY A 7 -3.06 -12.72 12.99
N PRO A 8 -4.40 -12.65 12.99
CA PRO A 8 -5.18 -12.47 14.21
C PRO A 8 -4.88 -13.55 15.26
N GLY A 9 -4.61 -13.12 16.50
CA GLY A 9 -4.33 -14.01 17.63
C GLY A 9 -2.90 -14.57 17.67
N GLU A 10 -2.07 -14.30 16.66
CA GLU A 10 -0.64 -14.63 16.69
C GLU A 10 0.16 -13.57 17.47
N PRO A 11 1.29 -13.95 18.11
CA PRO A 11 2.23 -12.95 18.63
C PRO A 11 2.84 -12.13 17.48
N ILE A 12 3.48 -11.01 17.79
CA ILE A 12 4.21 -10.24 16.79
C ILE A 12 5.34 -11.11 16.20
N LEU A 13 5.26 -11.39 14.90
CA LEU A 13 6.27 -12.11 14.14
C LEU A 13 7.03 -11.17 13.20
N TRP A 14 8.36 -11.32 13.17
CA TRP A 14 9.28 -10.52 12.36
C TRP A 14 9.98 -11.38 11.32
N TRP A 15 10.00 -10.90 10.07
CA TRP A 15 10.45 -11.68 8.91
C TRP A 15 11.61 -11.03 8.17
N SER A 16 12.52 -11.87 7.69
CA SER A 16 13.62 -11.48 6.79
C SER A 16 13.93 -12.63 5.81
N PRO A 17 13.05 -12.89 4.83
CA PRO A 17 13.18 -14.04 3.94
C PRO A 17 14.39 -13.97 3.02
N SER A 18 14.89 -15.15 2.65
CA SER A 18 15.91 -15.37 1.63
C SER A 18 15.47 -16.50 0.70
N PRO A 19 15.30 -16.27 -0.61
CA PRO A 19 15.51 -15.00 -1.33
C PRO A 19 14.46 -13.93 -1.01
N ARG A 20 14.81 -12.65 -1.24
CA ARG A 20 13.90 -11.51 -1.03
C ARG A 20 13.29 -11.07 -2.36
N ALA A 21 11.96 -10.93 -2.40
CA ALA A 21 11.29 -10.32 -3.53
C ALA A 21 11.65 -8.82 -3.61
N VAL A 22 12.13 -8.39 -4.79
CA VAL A 22 12.47 -7.00 -5.10
C VAL A 22 11.89 -6.64 -6.47
N PHE A 23 11.54 -5.37 -6.64
CA PHE A 23 11.07 -4.81 -7.90
C PHE A 23 12.02 -3.68 -8.29
N ASP A 24 12.65 -3.78 -9.47
CA ASP A 24 13.46 -2.71 -10.04
C ASP A 24 12.58 -1.81 -10.93
N PRO A 25 12.26 -0.58 -10.51
CA PRO A 25 11.41 0.33 -11.27
C PRO A 25 11.98 0.66 -12.66
N LEU A 26 13.30 0.59 -12.86
CA LEU A 26 13.95 0.90 -14.14
C LEU A 26 13.66 -0.17 -15.19
N THR A 27 13.30 -1.38 -14.77
CA THR A 27 12.97 -2.50 -15.67
C THR A 27 11.50 -2.50 -16.10
N PHE A 28 10.64 -1.74 -15.41
CA PHE A 28 9.22 -1.74 -15.67
C PHE A 28 8.88 -1.13 -17.04
N LYS A 29 8.29 -1.94 -17.93
CA LYS A 29 7.80 -1.51 -19.24
C LYS A 29 6.29 -1.72 -19.31
N PRO A 30 5.47 -0.67 -19.11
CA PRO A 30 4.03 -0.83 -19.15
C PRO A 30 3.56 -1.22 -20.54
N SER A 31 2.59 -2.13 -20.59
CA SER A 31 2.00 -2.62 -21.84
C SER A 31 1.37 -1.46 -22.65
N LYS A 32 1.27 -1.64 -23.97
CA LYS A 32 0.62 -0.65 -24.85
C LYS A 32 -0.84 -0.38 -24.43
N SER A 33 -1.55 -1.41 -23.98
CA SER A 33 -2.93 -1.31 -23.49
C SER A 33 -3.01 -0.51 -22.19
N LEU A 34 -2.10 -0.70 -21.24
CA LEU A 34 -2.06 0.08 -19.99
C LEU A 34 -1.82 1.57 -20.27
N LYS A 35 -0.86 1.89 -21.14
CA LYS A 35 -0.62 3.29 -21.56
C LYS A 35 -1.86 3.91 -22.22
N LYS A 36 -2.58 3.14 -23.06
CA LYS A 36 -3.82 3.60 -23.70
C LYS A 36 -4.93 3.83 -22.68
N PHE A 37 -5.07 2.91 -21.72
CA PHE A 37 -6.05 2.98 -20.64
C PHE A 37 -5.83 4.23 -19.78
N GLN A 38 -4.60 4.46 -19.30
CA GLN A 38 -4.25 5.63 -18.50
C GLN A 38 -4.60 6.95 -19.20
N ARG A 39 -4.26 7.10 -20.48
CA ARG A 39 -4.58 8.31 -21.26
C ARG A 39 -6.08 8.55 -21.42
N LYS A 40 -6.89 7.49 -21.50
CA LYS A 40 -8.34 7.60 -21.68
C LYS A 40 -9.03 8.02 -20.38
N HIS A 41 -8.67 7.39 -19.26
CA HIS A 41 -9.39 7.55 -17.99
C HIS A 41 -8.90 8.72 -17.14
N GLN A 42 -7.73 9.29 -17.46
CA GLN A 42 -7.21 10.52 -16.84
C GLN A 42 -7.26 10.50 -15.31
N TYR A 43 -6.89 9.38 -14.69
CA TYR A 43 -6.79 9.31 -13.23
C TYR A 43 -5.81 10.35 -12.70
N LYS A 44 -6.19 11.00 -11.60
CA LYS A 44 -5.28 11.87 -10.86
C LYS A 44 -4.47 11.00 -9.92
N VAL A 45 -3.15 11.19 -9.91
CA VAL A 45 -2.23 10.53 -8.98
C VAL A 45 -1.68 11.58 -8.03
N THR A 46 -1.68 11.28 -6.74
CA THR A 46 -1.11 12.15 -5.71
C THR A 46 -0.17 11.35 -4.80
N ILE A 47 0.53 12.06 -3.92
CA ILE A 47 1.42 11.48 -2.93
C ILE A 47 1.07 12.09 -1.57
N ASN A 48 0.93 11.25 -0.54
CA ASN A 48 0.70 11.63 0.85
C ASN A 48 -0.54 12.53 1.08
N GLN A 49 -1.55 12.47 0.22
CA GLN A 49 -2.80 13.23 0.40
C GLN A 49 -3.85 12.47 1.20
N ALA A 50 -3.79 11.12 1.23
CA ALA A 50 -4.77 10.30 1.93
C ALA A 50 -4.17 8.96 2.41
N THR A 51 -2.98 8.98 3.02
CA THR A 51 -2.28 7.75 3.48
C THR A 51 -3.15 6.86 4.35
N GLU A 52 -3.88 7.43 5.31
CA GLU A 52 -4.80 6.69 6.17
C GLU A 52 -5.88 5.96 5.36
N HIS A 53 -6.54 6.65 4.42
CA HIS A 53 -7.56 6.03 3.58
C HIS A 53 -6.97 4.93 2.68
N VAL A 54 -5.75 5.09 2.18
CA VAL A 54 -5.08 4.02 1.41
C VAL A 54 -4.83 2.79 2.28
N ILE A 55 -4.35 2.97 3.51
CA ILE A 55 -4.13 1.88 4.47
C ILE A 55 -5.45 1.15 4.79
N GLN A 56 -6.53 1.90 5.01
CA GLN A 56 -7.87 1.37 5.27
C GLN A 56 -8.44 0.61 4.06
N LEU A 57 -8.26 1.13 2.83
CA LEU A 57 -8.64 0.42 1.61
C LEU A 57 -7.84 -0.87 1.43
N CYS A 58 -6.55 -0.87 1.76
CA CYS A 58 -5.72 -2.08 1.72
C CYS A 58 -6.22 -3.12 2.73
N SER A 59 -6.57 -2.72 3.96
CA SER A 59 -7.04 -3.65 4.99
C SER A 59 -8.41 -4.24 4.65
N SER A 60 -9.28 -3.48 3.96
CA SER A 60 -10.61 -3.94 3.55
C SER A 60 -10.61 -4.89 2.34
N THR A 61 -9.45 -5.17 1.72
CA THR A 61 -9.38 -6.07 0.54
C THR A 61 -9.58 -7.55 0.89
N ARG A 62 -9.51 -7.90 2.17
CA ARG A 62 -9.70 -9.26 2.70
C ARG A 62 -10.58 -9.22 3.95
N PRO A 63 -11.25 -10.34 4.30
CA PRO A 63 -11.91 -10.48 5.59
C PRO A 63 -10.97 -10.20 6.78
N ALA A 64 -11.52 -9.71 7.88
CA ALA A 64 -10.74 -9.30 9.06
C ALA A 64 -9.98 -10.46 9.71
N ASP A 65 -10.49 -11.68 9.59
CA ASP A 65 -9.89 -12.92 10.07
C ASP A 65 -8.77 -13.47 9.16
N GLU A 66 -8.65 -12.96 7.93
CA GLU A 66 -7.65 -13.39 6.94
C GLU A 66 -6.58 -12.33 6.65
N THR A 67 -6.71 -11.13 7.21
CA THR A 67 -5.79 -10.02 6.96
C THR A 67 -4.76 -9.86 8.07
N TRP A 68 -3.51 -9.62 7.68
CA TRP A 68 -2.44 -9.22 8.60
C TRP A 68 -2.51 -7.74 8.98
N LEU A 69 -3.23 -6.94 8.18
CA LEU A 69 -3.36 -5.50 8.35
C LEU A 69 -4.52 -5.17 9.29
N ASN A 70 -4.45 -5.72 10.51
CA ASN A 70 -5.40 -5.50 11.59
C ASN A 70 -5.36 -4.03 12.10
N GLU A 71 -6.24 -3.68 13.04
CA GLU A 71 -6.35 -2.30 13.55
C GLU A 71 -5.04 -1.78 14.17
N GLU A 72 -4.32 -2.60 14.92
CA GLU A 72 -3.04 -2.24 15.54
C GLU A 72 -1.97 -1.95 14.47
N MET A 73 -1.88 -2.80 13.45
CA MET A 73 -0.96 -2.59 12.33
C MET A 73 -1.33 -1.34 11.53
N GLN A 74 -2.62 -1.10 11.27
CA GLN A 74 -3.08 0.14 10.62
C GLN A 74 -2.66 1.38 11.44
N ALA A 75 -2.90 1.37 12.74
CA ALA A 75 -2.53 2.47 13.63
C ALA A 75 -1.01 2.73 13.63
N ALA A 76 -0.19 1.67 13.65
CA ALA A 76 1.27 1.80 13.56
C ALA A 76 1.73 2.45 12.25
N TYR A 77 1.19 2.03 11.10
CA TYR A 77 1.54 2.64 9.81
C TYR A 77 1.04 4.08 9.66
N ILE A 78 -0.15 4.39 10.20
CA ILE A 78 -0.67 5.76 10.23
C ILE A 78 0.23 6.65 11.10
N GLN A 79 0.66 6.17 12.27
CA GLN A 79 1.62 6.88 13.10
C GLN A 79 2.95 7.11 12.37
N LEU A 80 3.48 6.10 11.67
CA LEU A 80 4.67 6.26 10.84
C LEU A 80 4.46 7.26 9.71
N SER A 81 3.26 7.39 9.16
CA SER A 81 2.95 8.41 8.15
C SER A 81 2.98 9.81 8.74
N ASN A 82 2.39 10.00 9.92
CA ASN A 82 2.43 11.27 10.65
C ASN A 82 3.86 11.68 11.04
N LEU A 83 4.76 10.72 11.24
CA LEU A 83 6.18 10.94 11.49
C LEU A 83 7.01 11.14 10.21
N GLY A 84 6.40 11.02 9.02
CA GLY A 84 7.08 11.19 7.73
C GLY A 84 7.88 9.96 7.26
N HIS A 85 7.66 8.79 7.87
CA HIS A 85 8.33 7.53 7.52
C HIS A 85 7.48 6.60 6.64
N CYS A 86 6.15 6.76 6.66
CA CYS A 86 5.25 6.03 5.77
C CYS A 86 4.64 6.97 4.73
N HIS A 87 4.75 6.57 3.46
CA HIS A 87 4.27 7.34 2.33
C HIS A 87 3.24 6.55 1.55
N SER A 88 2.34 7.27 0.89
CA SER A 88 1.31 6.70 0.03
C SER A 88 1.33 7.33 -1.36
N VAL A 89 0.85 6.56 -2.32
CA VAL A 89 0.49 7.02 -3.66
C VAL A 89 -0.99 6.75 -3.84
N GLU A 90 -1.77 7.79 -4.10
CA GLU A 90 -3.22 7.68 -4.27
C GLU A 90 -3.62 7.78 -5.75
N VAL A 91 -4.63 7.02 -6.15
CA VAL A 91 -5.24 7.08 -7.49
C VAL A 91 -6.70 7.52 -7.35
N TRP A 92 -7.04 8.63 -7.98
CA TRP A 92 -8.37 9.25 -7.92
C TRP A 92 -9.09 9.20 -9.25
N HIS A 93 -10.40 8.96 -9.20
CA HIS A 93 -11.34 9.13 -10.31
C HIS A 93 -12.51 9.98 -9.84
N ASP A 94 -12.75 11.13 -10.49
CA ASP A 94 -13.84 12.05 -10.15
C ASP A 94 -13.92 12.37 -8.63
N ASN A 95 -12.76 12.74 -8.06
CA ASN A 95 -12.56 13.01 -6.62
C ASN A 95 -12.80 11.82 -5.67
N THR A 96 -13.03 10.63 -6.20
CA THR A 96 -13.14 9.39 -5.41
C THR A 96 -11.80 8.67 -5.40
N LEU A 97 -11.33 8.27 -4.22
CA LEU A 97 -10.16 7.42 -4.08
C LEU A 97 -10.51 6.01 -4.57
N VAL A 98 -9.90 5.57 -5.67
CA VAL A 98 -10.20 4.26 -6.31
C VAL A 98 -9.08 3.24 -6.14
N GLY A 99 -7.97 3.64 -5.53
CA GLY A 99 -6.86 2.75 -5.22
C GLY A 99 -5.61 3.48 -4.81
N GLY A 100 -4.55 2.72 -4.53
CA GLY A 100 -3.27 3.26 -4.13
C GLY A 100 -2.34 2.18 -3.61
N LEU A 101 -1.19 2.62 -3.10
CA LEU A 101 -0.26 1.80 -2.34
C LEU A 101 0.39 2.65 -1.24
N TYR A 102 0.93 2.01 -0.22
CA TYR A 102 1.72 2.66 0.81
C TYR A 102 3.01 1.87 1.09
N GLY A 103 4.01 2.53 1.66
CA GLY A 103 5.30 1.93 1.99
C GLY A 103 6.11 2.77 2.97
N ILE A 104 7.23 2.23 3.43
CA ILE A 104 8.18 2.90 4.35
C ILE A 104 9.41 3.37 3.56
N SER A 105 9.97 4.54 3.90
CA SER A 105 11.25 5.07 3.38
C SER A 105 12.37 5.07 4.41
#